data_AF-A0A8B8NCZ7-F1
#
_entry.id   AF-A0A8B8NCZ7-F1
#
_cell.length_a   1.000
_cell.length_b   1.000
_cell.length_c   1.000
_cell.angle_alpha   90.00
_cell.angle_beta   90.00
_cell.angle_gamma   90.00
#
_symmetry.space_group_name_H-M   'P 1'
#
loop_
_entity.id
_entity.type
_entity.pdbx_description
1 polymer ?
#
loop_
_entity_poly.entity_id
_entity_poly.type
_entity_poly.pdbx_seq_one_letter_code
_entity_poly.pdbx_strand_id
1 'polypeptide(L)'
;MKLGLNLRTGFKWYLTAWKNVDDPSPSDYTSGLDDQGLPQVVILRNGSTRTYRSGVWNGVEFSGLSVAVNSISKQMLVDNQTDVYFAYQALDDGIITRVSLNESGSLQRLVRKKESATWIVMYTIPNDPCDNYALCGANGFCRSKSYSRCQCLQGFIPKSPEEWQMFYFSGGCMRKVPVNCSKGEGFFKLSWVKLPDLVDYSLNKSMSLEECKVECLKNCSCTAFANSDVRGGGSGCLMWFAELIDVSDFEDASYEQDLYIRLSASELDSLRAPTKKRKLVATAVASAISGLLLLGITLGITIWKRGKKIGGKTVCSRIMNQFISLNYIRSTEGNDCVSRLEE
;
A
#
# COMPACT_ATOMS: atom_id res chain seq x y z
N MET A 1 7.33 -22.86 19.40
CA MET A 1 5.87 -23.06 19.59
C MET A 1 5.21 -23.07 18.23
N LYS A 2 4.05 -23.75 18.11
CA LYS A 2 3.22 -23.74 16.89
C LYS A 2 2.07 -22.76 17.09
N LEU A 3 1.74 -21.96 16.08
CA LEU A 3 0.51 -21.19 15.99
C LEU A 3 -0.24 -21.71 14.76
N GLY A 4 -1.30 -22.49 14.93
CA GLY A 4 -1.82 -23.29 13.84
C GLY A 4 -2.84 -24.32 14.27
N LEU A 5 -2.97 -25.38 13.47
CA LEU A 5 -3.87 -26.49 13.74
C LEU A 5 -3.27 -27.82 13.31
N ASN A 6 -3.68 -28.87 14.01
CA ASN A 6 -3.46 -30.24 13.59
C ASN A 6 -4.63 -30.71 12.73
N LEU A 7 -4.38 -31.05 11.48
CA LEU A 7 -5.40 -31.43 10.49
C LEU A 7 -6.09 -32.75 10.82
N ARG A 8 -5.44 -33.65 11.58
CA ARG A 8 -5.99 -34.97 11.93
C ARG A 8 -6.96 -34.92 13.10
N THR A 9 -6.66 -34.08 14.10
CA THR A 9 -7.41 -34.00 15.36
C THR A 9 -8.31 -32.77 15.43
N GLY A 10 -8.09 -31.77 14.56
CA GLY A 10 -8.76 -30.47 14.63
C GLY A 10 -8.26 -29.58 15.78
N PHE A 11 -7.26 -30.02 16.56
CA PHE A 11 -6.72 -29.25 17.66
C PHE A 11 -6.05 -27.96 17.15
N LYS A 12 -6.36 -26.82 17.79
CA LYS A 12 -5.83 -25.51 17.42
C LYS A 12 -4.86 -24.98 18.48
N TRP A 13 -3.68 -24.54 18.03
CA TRP A 13 -2.74 -23.75 18.81
C TRP A 13 -2.95 -22.26 18.48
N TYR A 14 -3.41 -21.50 19.46
CA TYR A 14 -3.67 -20.06 19.34
C TYR A 14 -3.24 -19.34 20.63
N LEU A 15 -3.14 -18.01 20.54
CA LEU A 15 -2.90 -17.13 21.67
C LEU A 15 -4.24 -16.59 22.17
N THR A 16 -4.37 -16.51 23.49
CA THR A 16 -5.44 -15.77 24.16
C THR A 16 -4.81 -14.69 25.00
N ALA A 17 -5.30 -13.46 24.87
CA ALA A 17 -4.82 -12.36 25.68
C ALA A 17 -5.28 -12.52 27.12
N TRP A 18 -4.48 -11.98 28.04
CA TRP A 18 -4.90 -11.79 29.42
C TRP A 18 -5.99 -10.73 29.48
N LYS A 19 -6.84 -10.82 30.51
CA LYS A 19 -7.90 -9.85 30.75
C LYS A 19 -7.33 -8.46 31.02
N ASN A 20 -6.21 -8.39 31.74
CA ASN A 20 -5.39 -7.19 31.92
C ASN A 20 -4.00 -7.60 32.45
N VAL A 21 -3.16 -6.61 32.77
CA VAL A 21 -1.77 -6.83 33.22
C VAL A 21 -1.69 -7.61 34.54
N ASP A 22 -2.71 -7.51 35.40
CA ASP A 22 -2.73 -8.12 36.74
C ASP A 22 -3.58 -9.42 36.80
N ASP A 23 -4.42 -9.67 35.80
CA ASP A 23 -5.36 -10.80 35.73
C ASP A 23 -5.07 -11.68 34.49
N PRO A 24 -4.42 -12.85 34.66
CA PRO A 24 -4.08 -13.75 33.57
C PRO A 24 -5.27 -14.58 33.05
N SER A 25 -6.48 -14.36 33.56
CA SER A 25 -7.66 -15.02 33.02
C SER A 25 -7.89 -14.64 31.54
N PRO A 26 -8.53 -15.53 30.74
CA PRO A 26 -8.80 -15.26 29.34
C PRO A 26 -9.60 -13.98 29.09
N SER A 27 -9.16 -13.18 28.13
CA SER A 27 -9.95 -12.07 27.58
C SER A 27 -10.72 -12.46 26.32
N ASP A 28 -11.42 -11.48 25.75
CA ASP A 28 -12.18 -11.63 24.51
C ASP A 28 -11.31 -11.69 23.25
N TYR A 29 -10.01 -11.42 23.36
CA TYR A 29 -9.10 -11.39 22.22
C TYR A 29 -8.32 -12.69 22.08
N THR A 30 -8.35 -13.24 20.87
CA THR A 30 -7.56 -14.40 20.46
C THR A 30 -6.82 -14.12 19.17
N SER A 31 -5.67 -14.77 18.98
CA SER A 31 -4.94 -14.73 17.73
C SER A 31 -4.50 -16.13 17.33
N GLY A 32 -4.75 -16.50 16.08
CA GLY A 32 -4.47 -17.83 15.58
C GLY A 32 -4.33 -17.84 14.06
N LEU A 33 -4.04 -19.04 13.55
CA LEU A 33 -4.03 -19.29 12.12
C LEU A 33 -5.44 -19.69 11.67
N ASP A 34 -5.98 -18.93 10.72
CA ASP A 34 -7.18 -19.26 9.97
C ASP A 34 -6.74 -19.87 8.63
N ASP A 35 -7.09 -21.12 8.40
CA ASP A 35 -6.75 -21.85 7.19
C ASP A 35 -8.02 -22.30 6.48
N GLN A 36 -8.41 -21.54 5.45
CA GLN A 36 -9.49 -21.88 4.53
C GLN A 36 -8.94 -22.54 3.25
N GLY A 37 -7.65 -22.90 3.21
CA GLY A 37 -6.94 -23.43 2.04
C GLY A 37 -5.70 -22.61 1.67
N LEU A 38 -5.68 -21.33 2.08
CA LEU A 38 -4.47 -20.54 2.24
C LEU A 38 -4.43 -19.97 3.66
N PRO A 39 -3.37 -20.26 4.43
CA PRO A 39 -3.26 -19.77 5.80
C PRO A 39 -3.20 -18.26 5.90
N GLN A 40 -3.83 -17.72 6.95
CA GLN A 40 -3.82 -16.32 7.36
C GLN A 40 -3.70 -16.25 8.89
N VAL A 41 -2.89 -15.34 9.41
CA VAL A 41 -2.91 -15.02 10.85
C VAL A 41 -3.97 -13.95 11.08
N VAL A 42 -4.86 -14.21 12.03
CA VAL A 42 -5.96 -13.31 12.38
C VAL A 42 -5.95 -12.96 13.86
N ILE A 43 -6.55 -11.82 14.18
CA ILE A 43 -6.96 -11.48 15.55
C ILE A 43 -8.48 -11.41 15.56
N LEU A 44 -9.08 -12.10 16.51
CA LEU A 44 -10.53 -12.16 16.71
C LEU A 44 -10.88 -11.57 18.07
N ARG A 45 -11.97 -10.80 18.10
CA ARG A 45 -12.65 -10.34 19.31
C ARG A 45 -13.94 -11.14 19.48
N ASN A 46 -14.27 -11.52 20.72
CA ASN A 46 -15.48 -12.28 21.06
C ASN A 46 -15.60 -13.58 20.24
N GLY A 47 -14.47 -14.19 19.87
CA GLY A 47 -14.41 -15.46 19.13
C GLY A 47 -14.75 -15.39 17.64
N SER A 48 -15.40 -14.33 17.14
CA SER A 48 -15.85 -14.28 15.73
C SER A 48 -15.57 -12.97 15.00
N THR A 49 -15.47 -11.83 15.71
CA THR A 49 -15.27 -10.53 15.06
C THR A 49 -13.80 -10.37 14.70
N ARG A 50 -13.47 -10.45 13.42
CA ARG A 50 -12.10 -10.23 12.94
C ARG A 50 -11.73 -8.76 13.05
N THR A 51 -10.65 -8.46 13.77
CA THR A 51 -10.13 -7.10 13.95
C THR A 51 -8.86 -6.85 13.14
N TYR A 52 -8.12 -7.92 12.84
CA TYR A 52 -6.89 -7.88 12.04
C TYR A 52 -6.77 -9.13 11.18
N ARG A 53 -6.12 -8.97 10.02
CA ARG A 53 -5.79 -10.05 9.07
C ARG A 53 -4.41 -9.81 8.48
N SER A 54 -3.55 -10.82 8.53
CA SER A 54 -2.20 -10.75 7.96
C SER A 54 -2.14 -10.77 6.44
N GLY A 55 -3.25 -11.04 5.74
CA GLY A 55 -3.18 -11.51 4.36
C GLY A 55 -2.80 -12.99 4.28
N VAL A 56 -2.99 -13.56 3.09
CA VAL A 56 -2.65 -14.97 2.79
C VAL A 56 -1.15 -15.18 2.75
N TRP A 57 -0.71 -16.38 3.13
CA TRP A 57 0.66 -16.81 2.88
C TRP A 57 0.92 -16.89 1.38
N ASN A 58 1.88 -16.11 0.89
CA ASN A 58 2.18 -16.00 -0.53
C ASN A 58 3.29 -16.95 -1.01
N GLY A 59 3.69 -17.91 -0.17
CA GLY A 59 4.83 -18.80 -0.43
C GLY A 59 6.12 -18.37 0.27
N VAL A 60 6.24 -17.09 0.67
CA VAL A 60 7.42 -16.55 1.34
C VAL A 60 7.10 -15.82 2.64
N GLU A 61 6.03 -15.03 2.66
CA GLU A 61 5.64 -14.22 3.80
C GLU A 61 4.11 -13.99 3.85
N PHE A 62 3.64 -13.42 4.95
CA PHE A 62 2.30 -12.85 5.03
C PHE A 62 2.40 -11.33 4.83
N SER A 63 1.59 -10.76 3.93
CA SER A 63 1.71 -9.35 3.55
C SER A 63 1.60 -8.38 4.74
N GLY A 64 0.64 -8.60 5.64
CA GLY A 64 0.40 -7.78 6.82
C GLY A 64 1.31 -8.06 8.02
N LEU A 65 2.13 -9.13 8.00
CA LEU A 65 3.14 -9.41 9.03
C LEU A 65 4.57 -9.12 8.55
N SER A 66 4.70 -8.49 7.39
CA SER A 66 5.97 -8.18 6.74
C SER A 66 6.74 -7.05 7.40
N VAL A 67 6.24 -6.49 8.52
CA VAL A 67 6.98 -5.50 9.32
C VAL A 67 8.25 -6.19 9.85
N ALA A 68 9.27 -6.06 9.01
CA ALA A 68 10.58 -6.67 9.03
C ALA A 68 10.58 -8.21 9.08
N VAL A 69 10.85 -8.83 7.92
CA VAL A 69 11.81 -9.94 7.83
C VAL A 69 13.09 -9.44 8.51
N ASN A 70 13.11 -9.54 9.83
CA ASN A 70 14.06 -8.86 10.69
C ASN A 70 15.31 -9.73 10.83
N SER A 71 16.44 -9.08 11.06
CA SER A 71 17.72 -9.70 11.47
C SER A 71 17.64 -10.56 12.74
N ILE A 72 16.47 -10.62 13.40
CA ILE A 72 16.28 -11.26 14.71
C ILE A 72 15.57 -12.60 14.61
N SER A 73 14.66 -12.81 13.65
CA SER A 73 13.93 -14.08 13.55
C SER A 73 13.57 -14.51 12.13
N LYS A 74 13.77 -15.80 11.84
CA LYS A 74 13.29 -16.45 10.63
C LYS A 74 11.86 -16.95 10.84
N GLN A 75 10.94 -16.41 10.05
CA GLN A 75 9.56 -16.87 10.00
C GLN A 75 9.44 -18.13 9.13
N MET A 76 8.53 -19.04 9.49
CA MET A 76 8.26 -20.25 8.71
C MET A 76 6.78 -20.63 8.79
N LEU A 77 6.22 -21.03 7.66
CA LEU A 77 4.96 -21.74 7.58
C LEU A 77 5.25 -23.21 7.29
N VAL A 78 4.69 -24.11 8.10
CA VAL A 78 4.66 -25.54 7.83
C VAL A 78 3.26 -25.91 7.40
N ASP A 79 3.13 -26.49 6.22
CA ASP A 79 1.89 -27.02 5.65
C ASP A 79 2.18 -28.45 5.17
N ASN A 80 1.69 -29.44 5.90
CA ASN A 80 1.86 -30.85 5.58
C ASN A 80 0.59 -31.65 5.93
N GLN A 81 0.61 -32.97 5.69
CA GLN A 81 -0.56 -33.85 5.90
C GLN A 81 -1.06 -33.95 7.36
N THR A 82 -0.31 -33.44 8.33
CA THR A 82 -0.62 -33.55 9.76
C THR A 82 -0.88 -32.21 10.40
N ASP A 83 -0.05 -31.20 10.12
CA ASP A 83 -0.15 -29.89 10.76
C ASP A 83 -0.03 -28.77 9.72
N VAL A 84 -0.79 -27.69 9.96
CA VAL A 84 -0.59 -26.39 9.32
C VAL A 84 -0.34 -25.37 10.42
N TYR A 85 0.87 -24.80 10.46
CA TYR A 85 1.22 -23.84 11.51
C TYR A 85 2.27 -22.83 11.10
N PHE A 86 2.13 -21.64 11.65
CA PHE A 86 3.16 -20.62 11.70
C PHE A 86 4.10 -20.87 12.88
N ALA A 87 5.39 -20.68 12.65
CA ALA A 87 6.43 -20.66 13.66
C ALA A 87 7.51 -19.65 13.29
N TYR A 88 8.40 -19.38 14.24
CA TYR A 88 9.60 -18.59 14.01
C TYR A 88 10.77 -19.16 14.81
N GLN A 89 11.98 -18.88 14.34
CA GLN A 89 13.24 -19.22 14.99
C GLN A 89 14.08 -17.94 15.17
N ALA A 90 14.66 -17.74 16.35
CA ALA A 90 15.62 -16.66 16.56
C ALA A 90 16.88 -16.88 15.69
N LEU A 91 17.43 -15.81 15.14
CA LEU A 91 18.62 -15.86 14.28
C LEU A 91 19.93 -15.65 15.06
N ASP A 92 19.84 -15.07 16.26
CA ASP A 92 20.98 -14.81 17.15
C ASP A 92 20.74 -15.49 18.49
N ASP A 93 21.67 -16.38 18.87
CA ASP A 93 21.62 -17.09 20.14
C ASP A 93 21.78 -16.16 21.36
N GLY A 94 22.30 -14.94 21.22
CA GLY A 94 22.37 -13.93 22.27
C GLY A 94 21.02 -13.26 22.59
N ILE A 95 20.01 -13.47 21.74
CA ILE A 95 18.71 -12.80 21.81
C ILE A 95 17.61 -13.82 22.12
N ILE A 96 16.71 -13.44 23.03
CA ILE A 96 15.44 -14.15 23.26
C ILE A 96 14.33 -13.30 22.67
N THR A 97 13.48 -13.91 21.82
CA THR A 97 12.30 -13.26 21.25
C THR A 97 11.04 -14.05 21.50
N ARG A 98 9.92 -13.35 21.71
CA ARG A 98 8.58 -13.93 21.82
C ARG A 98 7.52 -13.06 21.16
N VAL A 99 6.37 -13.66 20.88
CA VAL A 99 5.13 -12.95 20.52
C VAL A 99 4.17 -13.06 21.68
N SER A 100 3.51 -11.95 22.03
CA SER A 100 2.43 -11.92 23.02
C SER A 100 1.23 -11.19 22.44
N LEU A 101 0.02 -11.65 22.76
CA LEU A 101 -1.21 -10.89 22.51
C LEU A 101 -1.55 -10.13 23.80
N ASN A 102 -1.66 -8.81 23.73
CA ASN A 102 -1.99 -7.98 24.89
C ASN A 102 -3.51 -7.83 25.07
N GLU A 103 -3.92 -7.27 26.21
CA GLU A 103 -5.31 -7.06 26.63
C GLU A 103 -6.12 -6.18 25.66
N SER A 104 -5.44 -5.32 24.89
CA SER A 104 -6.04 -4.47 23.85
C SER A 104 -6.25 -5.20 22.52
N GLY A 105 -5.90 -6.49 22.43
CA GLY A 105 -6.01 -7.27 21.20
C GLY A 105 -4.93 -6.96 20.17
N SER A 106 -3.75 -6.56 20.62
CA SER A 106 -2.60 -6.28 19.74
C SER A 106 -1.48 -7.30 19.96
N LEU A 107 -0.92 -7.82 18.86
CA LEU A 107 0.25 -8.69 18.88
C LEU A 107 1.52 -7.87 19.06
N GLN A 108 2.35 -8.24 20.02
CA GLN A 108 3.63 -7.58 20.29
C GLN A 108 4.79 -8.55 20.05
N ARG A 109 5.75 -8.14 19.24
CA ARG A 109 7.06 -8.77 19.16
C ARG A 109 7.93 -8.23 20.28
N LEU A 110 8.32 -9.09 21.20
CA LEU A 110 9.17 -8.75 22.33
C LEU A 110 10.55 -9.35 22.10
N VAL A 111 11.60 -8.56 22.39
CA VAL A 111 13.00 -8.99 22.32
C VAL A 111 13.73 -8.63 23.59
N ARG A 112 14.69 -9.46 23.99
CA ARG A 112 15.64 -9.14 25.06
C ARG A 112 16.97 -9.81 24.80
N LYS A 113 18.05 -9.23 25.32
CA LYS A 113 19.35 -9.92 25.44
C LYS A 113 19.24 -11.00 26.51
N LYS A 114 19.94 -12.13 26.35
CA LYS A 114 19.96 -13.22 27.35
C LYS A 114 20.34 -12.73 28.75
N GLU A 115 21.27 -11.79 28.85
CA GLU A 115 21.77 -11.24 30.11
C GLU A 115 20.85 -10.17 30.72
N SER A 116 19.83 -9.71 30.00
CA SER A 116 18.90 -8.67 30.47
C SER A 116 17.57 -9.25 30.93
N ALA A 117 17.01 -8.70 32.01
CA ALA A 117 15.66 -9.01 32.45
C ALA A 117 14.58 -8.21 31.68
N THR A 118 14.97 -7.13 30.99
CA THR A 118 14.02 -6.18 30.39
C THR A 118 13.61 -6.63 28.99
N TRP A 119 12.30 -6.68 28.76
CA TRP A 119 11.74 -6.87 27.43
C TRP A 119 11.55 -5.54 26.71
N ILE A 120 11.94 -5.49 25.43
CA ILE A 120 11.70 -4.36 24.56
C ILE A 120 10.62 -4.77 23.55
N VAL A 121 9.60 -3.92 23.39
CA VAL A 121 8.61 -4.07 22.31
C VAL A 121 9.27 -3.62 21.02
N MET A 122 9.57 -4.58 20.14
CA MET A 122 10.17 -4.31 18.83
C MET A 122 9.13 -3.70 17.87
N TYR A 123 7.94 -4.30 17.82
CA TYR A 123 6.80 -3.79 17.09
C TYR A 123 5.50 -4.33 17.69
N THR A 124 4.40 -3.64 17.38
CA THR A 124 3.03 -4.04 17.70
C THR A 124 2.25 -4.20 16.39
N ILE A 125 1.25 -5.06 16.35
CA ILE A 125 0.32 -5.24 15.22
C ILE A 125 -1.10 -5.31 15.79
N PRO A 126 -2.08 -4.58 15.23
CA PRO A 126 -1.97 -3.55 14.19
C PRO A 126 -0.99 -2.41 14.53
N ASN A 127 -0.28 -1.84 13.55
CA ASN A 127 0.52 -0.60 13.72
C ASN A 127 0.21 0.48 12.68
N ASP A 128 -0.41 0.14 11.55
CA ASP A 128 -0.99 1.08 10.62
C ASP A 128 -2.52 1.02 10.71
N PRO A 129 -3.25 2.13 10.55
CA PRO A 129 -4.71 2.08 10.48
C PRO A 129 -5.24 1.13 9.38
N CYS A 130 -4.53 0.96 8.26
CA CYS A 130 -4.86 0.00 7.20
C CYS A 130 -4.75 -1.48 7.61
N ASP A 131 -4.14 -1.78 8.76
CA ASP A 131 -4.14 -3.12 9.34
C ASP A 131 -5.50 -3.49 9.96
N ASN A 132 -6.32 -2.49 10.31
CA ASN A 132 -7.66 -2.74 10.83
C ASN A 132 -8.51 -3.39 9.74
N TYR A 133 -9.03 -4.57 10.07
CA TYR A 133 -9.79 -5.38 9.13
C TYR A 133 -10.94 -4.59 8.50
N ALA A 134 -10.98 -4.56 7.18
CA ALA A 134 -12.03 -3.94 6.36
C ALA A 134 -12.25 -2.43 6.61
N LEU A 135 -11.20 -1.68 7.02
CA LEU A 135 -11.29 -0.24 7.26
C LEU A 135 -11.98 0.54 6.12
N CYS A 136 -11.66 0.20 4.86
CA CYS A 136 -12.17 0.91 3.68
C CYS A 136 -13.45 0.31 3.09
N GLY A 137 -14.06 -0.67 3.77
CA GLY A 137 -15.24 -1.37 3.29
C GLY A 137 -15.01 -2.20 2.02
N ALA A 138 -16.11 -2.69 1.45
CA ALA A 138 -16.12 -3.52 0.25
C ALA A 138 -15.67 -2.73 -0.99
N ASN A 139 -14.84 -3.34 -1.83
CA ASN A 139 -14.19 -2.74 -3.01
C ASN A 139 -13.41 -1.44 -2.73
N GLY A 140 -13.10 -1.19 -1.46
CA GLY A 140 -12.19 -0.15 -1.01
C GLY A 140 -10.75 -0.64 -0.99
N PHE A 141 -9.83 0.30 -1.10
CA PHE A 141 -8.39 0.11 -1.07
C PHE A 141 -7.78 1.05 -0.03
N CYS A 142 -7.05 0.48 0.93
CA CYS A 142 -6.34 1.24 1.94
C CYS A 142 -4.91 1.55 1.51
N ARG A 143 -4.52 2.81 1.55
CA ARG A 143 -3.16 3.27 1.27
C ARG A 143 -2.59 3.95 2.52
N SER A 144 -1.64 3.28 3.17
CA SER A 144 -1.10 3.63 4.50
C SER A 144 -0.53 5.06 4.54
N LYS A 145 0.23 5.45 3.50
CA LYS A 145 0.92 6.76 3.41
C LYS A 145 0.11 7.86 2.71
N SER A 146 -1.19 7.65 2.49
CA SER A 146 -2.06 8.64 1.83
C SER A 146 -2.82 9.52 2.82
N TYR A 147 -3.06 10.79 2.45
CA TYR A 147 -3.91 11.70 3.24
C TYR A 147 -5.34 11.16 3.40
N SER A 148 -5.93 10.69 2.30
CA SER A 148 -7.14 9.86 2.34
C SER A 148 -6.72 8.41 2.24
N ARG A 149 -6.61 7.74 3.39
CA ARG A 149 -6.19 6.32 3.45
C ARG A 149 -7.10 5.44 2.60
N CYS A 150 -8.41 5.66 2.66
CA CYS A 150 -9.35 4.89 1.86
C CYS A 150 -9.64 5.54 0.51
N GLN A 151 -9.54 4.72 -0.53
CA GLN A 151 -9.86 5.05 -1.91
C GLN A 151 -10.68 3.91 -2.49
N CYS A 152 -11.55 4.17 -3.45
CA CYS A 152 -12.16 3.08 -4.19
C CYS A 152 -11.15 2.43 -5.15
N LEU A 153 -11.25 1.12 -5.36
CA LEU A 153 -10.49 0.43 -6.39
C LEU A 153 -10.77 1.06 -7.77
N GLN A 154 -9.80 0.95 -8.68
CA GLN A 154 -9.95 1.50 -10.04
C GLN A 154 -11.22 0.94 -10.70
N GLY A 155 -12.06 1.83 -11.25
CA GLY A 155 -13.36 1.47 -11.85
C GLY A 155 -14.53 1.41 -10.85
N PHE A 156 -14.31 1.79 -9.59
CA PHE A 156 -15.33 1.86 -8.54
C PHE A 156 -15.49 3.29 -8.02
N ILE A 157 -16.65 3.57 -7.43
CA ILE A 157 -17.03 4.84 -6.80
C ILE A 157 -17.69 4.57 -5.44
N PRO A 158 -17.65 5.52 -4.48
CA PRO A 158 -18.27 5.35 -3.17
C PRO A 158 -19.77 5.06 -3.29
N LYS A 159 -20.31 4.15 -2.45
CA LYS A 159 -21.76 3.90 -2.42
C LYS A 159 -22.54 5.11 -1.87
N SER A 160 -21.98 5.81 -0.88
CA SER A 160 -22.43 7.13 -0.42
C SER A 160 -21.27 8.13 -0.52
N PRO A 161 -21.31 9.07 -1.48
CA PRO A 161 -20.33 10.14 -1.57
C PRO A 161 -20.27 11.04 -0.34
N GLU A 162 -21.41 11.27 0.32
CA GLU A 162 -21.53 12.13 1.50
C GLU A 162 -20.82 11.51 2.71
N GLU A 163 -21.06 10.23 3.00
CA GLU A 163 -20.35 9.49 4.04
C GLU A 163 -18.85 9.42 3.76
N TRP A 164 -18.47 9.17 2.50
CA TRP A 164 -17.07 9.06 2.08
C TRP A 164 -16.28 10.36 2.28
N GLN A 165 -16.90 11.51 2.01
CA GLN A 165 -16.30 12.84 2.26
C GLN A 165 -16.10 13.11 3.75
N MET A 166 -16.90 12.48 4.60
CA MET A 166 -16.84 12.56 6.05
C MET A 166 -15.98 11.45 6.68
N PHE A 167 -15.21 10.71 5.87
CA PHE A 167 -14.34 9.61 6.29
C PHE A 167 -15.08 8.37 6.86
N TYR A 168 -16.39 8.24 6.58
CA TYR A 168 -17.14 7.03 6.85
C TYR A 168 -17.06 6.09 5.64
N PHE A 169 -16.17 5.10 5.74
CA PHE A 169 -15.84 4.20 4.63
C PHE A 169 -16.56 2.84 4.68
N SER A 170 -17.32 2.56 5.74
CA SER A 170 -17.96 1.26 5.97
C SER A 170 -18.94 0.86 4.86
N GLY A 171 -19.56 1.84 4.19
CA GLY A 171 -20.43 1.59 3.03
C GLY A 171 -19.68 1.03 1.81
N GLY A 172 -18.35 1.23 1.73
CA GLY A 172 -17.52 0.76 0.64
C GLY A 172 -17.83 1.43 -0.70
N CYS A 173 -17.49 0.72 -1.77
CA CYS A 173 -17.56 1.18 -3.15
C CYS A 173 -18.38 0.23 -4.03
N MET A 174 -19.00 0.78 -5.06
CA MET A 174 -19.70 0.05 -6.12
C MET A 174 -19.06 0.30 -7.47
N ARG A 175 -19.30 -0.60 -8.42
CA ARG A 175 -18.80 -0.43 -9.79
C ARG A 175 -19.36 0.85 -10.40
N LYS A 176 -18.47 1.63 -11.01
CA LYS A 176 -18.85 2.84 -11.77
C LYS A 176 -19.59 2.47 -13.06
N VAL A 177 -19.14 1.41 -13.73
CA VAL A 177 -19.77 0.83 -14.91
C VAL A 177 -19.96 -0.67 -14.66
N PRO A 178 -21.18 -1.20 -14.82
CA PRO A 178 -21.41 -2.64 -14.70
C PRO A 178 -20.57 -3.44 -15.70
N VAL A 179 -20.06 -4.58 -15.26
CA VAL A 179 -19.54 -5.63 -16.15
C VAL A 179 -20.72 -6.48 -16.61
N ASN A 180 -20.76 -6.78 -17.89
CA ASN A 180 -21.87 -7.46 -18.55
C ASN A 180 -21.41 -8.74 -19.27
N CYS A 181 -20.19 -9.20 -18.99
CA CYS A 181 -19.57 -10.37 -19.61
C CYS A 181 -19.51 -10.29 -21.13
N SER A 182 -19.46 -9.06 -21.68
CA SER A 182 -19.42 -8.84 -23.13
C SER A 182 -18.01 -8.80 -23.69
N LYS A 183 -17.88 -8.79 -25.01
CA LYS A 183 -16.58 -8.70 -25.68
C LYS A 183 -15.87 -7.38 -25.31
N GLY A 184 -14.58 -7.47 -24.99
CA GLY A 184 -13.73 -6.32 -24.69
C GLY A 184 -13.48 -6.07 -23.20
N GLU A 185 -14.12 -6.82 -22.30
CA GLU A 185 -13.74 -6.85 -20.89
C GLU A 185 -12.29 -7.30 -20.71
N GLY A 186 -11.71 -6.92 -19.58
CA GLY A 186 -10.34 -7.27 -19.24
C GLY A 186 -10.04 -6.89 -17.80
N PHE A 187 -8.76 -6.71 -17.51
CA PHE A 187 -8.31 -6.54 -16.14
C PHE A 187 -7.40 -5.33 -15.99
N PHE A 188 -7.58 -4.64 -14.87
CA PHE A 188 -6.63 -3.67 -14.36
C PHE A 188 -5.69 -4.35 -13.37
N LYS A 189 -4.37 -4.20 -13.57
CA LYS A 189 -3.35 -4.70 -12.66
C LYS A 189 -3.15 -3.69 -11.53
N LEU A 190 -3.40 -4.11 -10.29
CA LEU A 190 -3.06 -3.38 -9.08
C LEU A 190 -1.90 -4.11 -8.39
N SER A 191 -0.75 -3.45 -8.29
CA SER A 191 0.49 -4.05 -7.79
C SER A 191 0.78 -3.71 -6.35
N TRP A 192 1.62 -4.54 -5.71
CA TRP A 192 2.07 -4.39 -4.33
C TRP A 192 0.91 -4.30 -3.35
N VAL A 193 0.09 -5.35 -3.30
CA VAL A 193 -1.10 -5.38 -2.44
C VAL A 193 -1.14 -6.57 -1.49
N LYS A 194 -1.70 -6.32 -0.31
CA LYS A 194 -2.30 -7.37 0.51
C LYS A 194 -3.55 -7.84 -0.21
N LEU A 195 -3.55 -9.09 -0.70
CA LEU A 195 -4.67 -9.67 -1.45
C LEU A 195 -5.97 -9.63 -0.63
N PRO A 196 -7.15 -9.52 -1.28
CA PRO A 196 -8.44 -9.49 -0.59
C PRO A 196 -8.66 -10.70 0.33
N ASP A 197 -9.60 -10.55 1.25
CA ASP A 197 -10.04 -11.66 2.10
C ASP A 197 -10.70 -12.80 1.29
N LEU A 198 -10.69 -13.99 1.86
CA LEU A 198 -11.12 -15.24 1.25
C LEU A 198 -12.61 -15.52 1.51
N VAL A 199 -13.49 -14.57 1.20
CA VAL A 199 -14.94 -14.67 1.48
C VAL A 199 -15.69 -15.50 0.45
N ASP A 200 -15.45 -15.26 -0.84
CA ASP A 200 -16.05 -16.00 -1.95
C ASP A 200 -15.01 -16.12 -3.06
N TYR A 201 -14.33 -17.28 -3.09
CA TYR A 201 -13.15 -17.49 -3.90
C TYR A 201 -12.99 -18.94 -4.33
N SER A 202 -12.12 -19.14 -5.32
CA SER A 202 -11.59 -20.45 -5.70
C SER A 202 -10.07 -20.42 -5.74
N LEU A 203 -9.46 -21.55 -5.39
CA LEU A 203 -8.02 -21.75 -5.39
C LEU A 203 -7.64 -22.93 -6.28
N ASN A 204 -6.73 -22.72 -7.22
CA ASN A 204 -6.08 -23.79 -7.98
C ASN A 204 -4.56 -23.56 -7.98
N LYS A 205 -3.82 -24.33 -7.17
CA LYS A 205 -2.36 -24.16 -7.01
C LYS A 205 -1.55 -24.58 -8.26
N SER A 206 -2.14 -25.30 -9.21
CA SER A 206 -1.44 -25.82 -10.40
C SER A 206 -1.56 -24.93 -11.63
N MET A 207 -2.52 -24.02 -11.63
CA MET A 207 -2.83 -23.16 -12.78
C MET A 207 -1.81 -22.02 -12.91
N SER A 208 -1.47 -21.64 -14.14
CA SER A 208 -0.69 -20.44 -14.43
C SER A 208 -1.54 -19.16 -14.33
N LEU A 209 -0.89 -18.01 -14.24
CA LEU A 209 -1.57 -16.71 -14.21
C LEU A 209 -2.36 -16.44 -15.50
N GLU A 210 -1.82 -16.83 -16.66
CA GLU A 210 -2.46 -16.69 -17.96
C GLU A 210 -3.72 -17.57 -18.08
N GLU A 211 -3.66 -18.81 -17.62
CA GLU A 211 -4.83 -19.68 -17.54
C GLU A 211 -5.86 -19.11 -16.56
N CYS A 212 -5.42 -18.61 -15.41
CA CYS A 212 -6.28 -17.96 -14.41
C CYS A 212 -7.07 -16.78 -15.01
N LYS A 213 -6.40 -15.95 -15.81
CA LYS A 213 -7.02 -14.86 -16.56
C LYS A 213 -8.10 -15.37 -17.52
N VAL A 214 -7.81 -16.43 -18.28
CA VAL A 214 -8.74 -17.02 -19.25
C VAL A 214 -9.96 -17.62 -18.55
N GLU A 215 -9.76 -18.35 -17.45
CA GLU A 215 -10.85 -18.95 -16.67
C GLU A 215 -11.73 -17.87 -16.01
N CYS A 216 -11.12 -16.83 -15.44
CA CYS A 216 -11.86 -15.70 -14.89
C CYS A 216 -12.69 -14.97 -15.97
N LEU A 217 -12.19 -14.81 -17.21
CA LEU A 217 -12.98 -14.22 -18.29
C LEU A 217 -14.19 -15.07 -18.68
N LYS A 218 -14.03 -16.40 -18.73
CA LYS A 218 -15.11 -17.34 -19.04
C LYS A 218 -16.20 -17.33 -17.97
N ASN A 219 -15.83 -17.14 -16.71
CA ASN A 219 -16.77 -17.07 -15.60
C ASN A 219 -17.26 -15.63 -15.38
N CYS A 220 -18.48 -15.32 -15.78
CA CYS A 220 -19.05 -13.96 -15.68
C CYS A 220 -19.15 -13.41 -14.24
N SER A 221 -19.15 -14.29 -13.23
CA SER A 221 -19.18 -13.87 -11.82
C SER A 221 -17.79 -13.52 -11.28
N CYS A 222 -16.70 -13.88 -11.97
CA CYS A 222 -15.35 -13.58 -11.51
C CYS A 222 -15.10 -12.06 -11.48
N THR A 223 -14.72 -11.53 -10.31
CA THR A 223 -14.50 -10.10 -10.07
C THR A 223 -13.02 -9.72 -10.10
N ALA A 224 -12.14 -10.61 -9.67
CA ALA A 224 -10.70 -10.42 -9.71
C ALA A 224 -9.95 -11.76 -9.64
N PHE A 225 -8.66 -11.75 -9.97
CA PHE A 225 -7.77 -12.89 -9.76
C PHE A 225 -6.35 -12.48 -9.39
N ALA A 226 -5.56 -13.42 -8.88
CA ALA A 226 -4.15 -13.25 -8.51
C ALA A 226 -3.41 -14.59 -8.51
N ASN A 227 -2.07 -14.55 -8.48
CA ASN A 227 -1.27 -15.73 -8.12
C ASN A 227 -1.46 -16.06 -6.64
N SER A 228 -1.44 -17.36 -6.29
CA SER A 228 -1.45 -17.80 -4.88
C SER A 228 -0.05 -17.89 -4.28
N ASP A 229 0.97 -18.08 -5.12
CA ASP A 229 2.37 -18.21 -4.70
C ASP A 229 3.25 -17.29 -5.56
N VAL A 230 4.08 -16.46 -4.95
CA VAL A 230 4.93 -15.49 -5.66
C VAL A 230 6.30 -16.04 -6.06
N ARG A 231 6.66 -17.24 -5.61
CA ARG A 231 7.96 -17.85 -5.91
C ARG A 231 8.06 -18.24 -7.38
N GLY A 232 9.29 -18.27 -7.90
CA GLY A 232 9.57 -18.77 -9.26
C GLY A 232 8.93 -17.97 -10.40
N GLY A 233 8.58 -16.70 -10.17
CA GLY A 233 7.89 -15.86 -11.17
C GLY A 233 6.36 -15.84 -11.01
N GLY A 234 5.82 -16.51 -9.99
CA GLY A 234 4.40 -16.54 -9.70
C GLY A 234 3.71 -17.80 -10.21
N SER A 235 2.88 -18.42 -9.37
CA SER A 235 2.10 -19.60 -9.74
C SER A 235 0.82 -19.73 -8.92
N GLY A 236 -0.05 -20.61 -9.41
CA GLY A 236 -1.38 -20.85 -8.87
C GLY A 236 -2.36 -19.74 -9.20
N CYS A 237 -3.62 -20.00 -8.96
CA CYS A 237 -4.73 -19.13 -9.32
C CYS A 237 -5.67 -18.97 -8.13
N LEU A 238 -5.82 -17.73 -7.67
CA LEU A 238 -6.88 -17.28 -6.79
C LEU A 238 -7.86 -16.46 -7.62
N MET A 239 -9.13 -16.81 -7.60
CA MET A 239 -10.21 -16.02 -8.21
C MET A 239 -11.24 -15.66 -7.14
N TRP A 240 -11.74 -14.43 -7.18
CA TRP A 240 -12.82 -13.94 -6.33
C TRP A 240 -14.11 -13.79 -7.13
N PHE A 241 -15.25 -14.02 -6.47
CA PHE A 241 -16.58 -13.94 -7.09
C PHE A 241 -17.51 -12.93 -6.42
N ALA A 242 -17.11 -12.37 -5.26
CA ALA A 242 -17.83 -11.33 -4.54
C ALA A 242 -17.07 -9.99 -4.52
N GLU A 243 -17.57 -9.05 -3.70
CA GLU A 243 -16.88 -7.79 -3.42
C GLU A 243 -15.53 -8.05 -2.74
N LEU A 244 -14.53 -7.24 -3.09
CA LEU A 244 -13.16 -7.41 -2.61
C LEU A 244 -13.01 -6.68 -1.27
N ILE A 245 -12.66 -7.39 -0.21
CA ILE A 245 -12.62 -6.83 1.16
C ILE A 245 -11.19 -6.85 1.69
N ASP A 246 -10.84 -5.82 2.47
CA ASP A 246 -9.58 -5.74 3.22
C ASP A 246 -8.33 -5.74 2.33
N VAL A 247 -8.39 -5.00 1.22
CA VAL A 247 -7.27 -4.76 0.30
C VAL A 247 -6.51 -3.52 0.77
N SER A 248 -5.19 -3.65 0.89
CA SER A 248 -4.31 -2.52 1.21
C SER A 248 -3.05 -2.52 0.35
N ASP A 249 -2.35 -1.39 0.33
CA ASP A 249 -0.99 -1.34 -0.16
C ASP A 249 -0.07 -2.25 0.67
N PHE A 250 0.98 -2.72 0.00
CA PHE A 250 2.00 -3.58 0.56
C PHE A 250 3.37 -3.15 0.01
N GLU A 251 3.75 -1.90 0.30
CA GLU A 251 4.96 -1.27 -0.26
C GLU A 251 6.27 -1.77 0.36
N ASP A 252 6.25 -2.26 1.61
CA ASP A 252 7.43 -2.73 2.34
C ASP A 252 7.62 -4.26 2.21
N ALA A 253 7.11 -4.84 1.12
CA ALA A 253 7.16 -6.27 0.84
C ALA A 253 8.52 -6.74 0.33
N SER A 254 8.85 -8.00 0.61
CA SER A 254 10.00 -8.67 -0.02
C SER A 254 9.69 -9.08 -1.47
N TYR A 255 8.41 -9.20 -1.83
CA TYR A 255 7.93 -9.66 -3.14
C TYR A 255 6.72 -8.86 -3.64
N GLU A 256 6.70 -8.59 -4.94
CA GLU A 256 5.53 -8.00 -5.60
C GLU A 256 4.38 -9.01 -5.64
N GLN A 257 3.25 -8.64 -5.05
CA GLN A 257 2.01 -9.40 -5.12
C GLN A 257 0.93 -8.54 -5.78
N ASP A 258 0.37 -9.08 -6.87
CA ASP A 258 -0.51 -8.36 -7.79
C ASP A 258 -1.95 -8.88 -7.73
N LEU A 259 -2.90 -7.96 -7.85
CA LEU A 259 -4.32 -8.24 -8.00
C LEU A 259 -4.83 -7.73 -9.35
N TYR A 260 -5.51 -8.59 -10.11
CA TYR A 260 -6.06 -8.28 -11.41
C TYR A 260 -7.58 -8.11 -11.30
N ILE A 261 -8.06 -6.87 -11.40
CA ILE A 261 -9.46 -6.51 -11.14
C ILE A 261 -10.21 -6.45 -12.47
N ARG A 262 -11.31 -7.18 -12.60
CA ARG A 262 -12.11 -7.22 -13.83
C ARG A 262 -12.85 -5.90 -14.04
N LEU A 263 -12.68 -5.29 -15.21
CA LEU A 263 -13.33 -4.05 -15.61
C LEU A 263 -14.03 -4.17 -16.96
N SER A 264 -15.01 -3.30 -17.20
CA SER A 264 -15.67 -3.17 -18.48
C SER A 264 -14.72 -2.61 -19.55
N ALA A 265 -15.01 -2.91 -20.82
CA ALA A 265 -14.25 -2.38 -21.96
C ALA A 265 -14.13 -0.85 -21.92
N SER A 266 -15.22 -0.15 -21.62
CA SER A 266 -15.24 1.32 -21.56
C SER A 266 -14.35 1.89 -20.47
N GLU A 267 -14.28 1.24 -19.30
CA GLU A 267 -13.39 1.66 -18.23
C GLU A 267 -11.92 1.45 -18.64
N LEU A 268 -11.59 0.31 -19.25
CA LEU A 268 -10.24 0.05 -19.76
C LEU A 268 -9.82 1.02 -20.88
N ASP A 269 -10.73 1.35 -21.80
CA ASP A 269 -10.46 2.32 -22.85
C ASP A 269 -10.27 3.73 -22.29
N SER A 270 -11.02 4.08 -21.24
CA SER A 270 -10.84 5.37 -20.55
C SER A 270 -9.45 5.50 -19.91
N LEU A 271 -8.84 4.40 -19.47
CA LEU A 271 -7.49 4.36 -18.93
C LEU A 271 -6.41 4.48 -20.02
N ARG A 272 -6.70 3.99 -21.23
CA ARG A 272 -5.78 4.07 -22.38
C ARG A 272 -5.90 5.39 -23.15
N ALA A 273 -7.07 6.03 -23.10
CA ALA A 273 -7.30 7.27 -23.79
C ALA A 273 -6.36 8.35 -23.24
N PRO A 274 -5.54 9.02 -24.08
CA PRO A 274 -4.79 10.18 -23.63
C PRO A 274 -5.81 11.20 -23.14
N THR A 275 -5.79 11.52 -21.85
CA THR A 275 -6.71 12.51 -21.25
C THR A 275 -6.69 13.75 -22.12
N LYS A 276 -7.73 13.99 -22.91
CA LYS A 276 -7.80 15.12 -23.86
C LYS A 276 -7.52 16.44 -23.12
N LYS A 277 -7.90 16.51 -21.83
CA LYS A 277 -7.58 17.61 -20.91
C LYS A 277 -6.07 17.86 -20.74
N ARG A 278 -5.23 16.84 -20.59
CA ARG A 278 -3.78 17.01 -20.36
C ARG A 278 -3.04 17.43 -21.63
N LYS A 279 -3.45 16.94 -22.80
CA LYS A 279 -2.95 17.45 -24.09
C LYS A 279 -3.40 18.89 -24.34
N LEU A 280 -4.68 19.22 -24.09
CA LEU A 280 -5.22 20.57 -24.27
C LEU A 280 -4.53 21.60 -23.36
N VAL A 281 -4.33 21.25 -22.08
CA VAL A 281 -3.60 22.10 -21.12
C VAL A 281 -2.13 22.25 -21.51
N ALA A 282 -1.46 21.16 -21.91
CA ALA A 282 -0.07 21.23 -22.38
C ALA A 282 0.08 22.11 -23.64
N THR A 283 -0.84 22.00 -24.61
CA THR A 283 -0.83 22.87 -25.80
C THR A 283 -1.14 24.32 -25.46
N ALA A 284 -2.08 24.58 -24.56
CA ALA A 284 -2.41 25.94 -24.13
C ALA A 284 -1.22 26.61 -23.42
N VAL A 285 -0.58 25.91 -22.49
CA VAL A 285 0.62 26.40 -21.78
C VAL A 285 1.77 26.64 -22.75
N ALA A 286 2.03 25.71 -23.68
CA ALA A 286 3.08 25.88 -24.69
C ALA A 286 2.83 27.11 -25.60
N SER A 287 1.57 27.33 -26.02
CA SER A 287 1.21 28.51 -26.81
C SER A 287 1.38 29.82 -26.05
N ALA A 288 1.04 29.85 -24.75
CA ALA A 288 1.16 31.03 -23.91
C ALA A 288 2.63 31.42 -23.68
N ILE A 289 3.49 30.43 -23.42
CA ILE A 289 4.94 30.65 -23.26
C ILE A 289 5.56 31.16 -24.57
N SER A 290 5.20 30.56 -25.70
CA SER A 290 5.67 31.01 -27.02
C SER A 290 5.25 32.45 -27.33
N GLY A 291 3.99 32.81 -27.02
CA GLY A 291 3.50 34.18 -27.18
C GLY A 291 4.26 35.20 -26.33
N LEU A 292 4.54 34.88 -25.07
CA LEU A 292 5.31 35.75 -24.16
C LEU A 292 6.76 35.94 -24.62
N LEU A 293 7.41 34.88 -25.13
CA LEU A 293 8.76 34.96 -25.67
C LEU A 293 8.83 35.85 -26.92
N LEU A 294 7.86 35.71 -27.84
CA LEU A 294 7.79 36.55 -29.04
C LEU A 294 7.52 38.02 -28.71
N LEU A 295 6.68 38.30 -27.71
CA LEU A 295 6.46 39.66 -27.21
C LEU A 295 7.73 40.24 -26.57
N GLY A 296 8.46 39.45 -25.78
CA GLY A 296 9.74 39.86 -25.21
C GLY A 296 10.78 40.20 -26.29
N ILE A 297 10.90 39.36 -27.33
CA ILE A 297 11.84 39.59 -28.44
C ILE A 297 11.45 40.83 -29.25
N THR A 298 10.17 41.02 -29.56
CA THR A 298 9.70 42.19 -30.32
C THR A 298 9.86 43.48 -29.54
N LEU A 299 9.56 43.49 -28.23
CA LEU A 299 9.85 44.61 -27.34
C LEU A 299 11.37 44.89 -27.25
N GLY A 300 12.20 43.84 -27.11
CA GLY A 300 13.66 43.97 -27.12
C GLY A 300 14.19 44.60 -28.42
N ILE A 301 13.71 44.15 -29.58
CA ILE A 301 14.11 44.70 -30.89
C ILE A 301 13.65 46.17 -31.04
N THR A 302 12.44 46.51 -30.61
CA THR A 302 11.94 47.90 -30.72
C THR A 302 12.70 48.86 -29.80
N ILE A 303 13.03 48.43 -28.58
CA ILE A 303 13.88 49.20 -27.66
C ILE A 303 15.29 49.36 -28.24
N TRP A 304 15.88 48.28 -28.79
CA TRP A 304 17.21 48.34 -29.42
C TRP A 304 17.25 49.27 -30.65
N LYS A 305 16.20 49.24 -31.49
CA LYS A 305 16.07 50.16 -32.64
C LYS A 305 15.84 51.62 -32.22
N ARG A 306 15.12 51.86 -31.12
CA ARG A 306 14.95 53.21 -30.54
C ARG A 306 16.25 53.73 -29.91
N GLY A 307 17.03 52.85 -29.28
CA GLY A 307 18.37 53.16 -28.77
C GLY A 307 19.41 53.47 -29.86
N LYS A 308 19.25 52.92 -31.08
CA LYS A 308 20.09 53.29 -32.24
C LYS A 308 19.73 54.65 -32.87
N LYS A 309 18.54 55.21 -32.62
CA LYS A 309 18.15 56.55 -33.10
C LYS A 309 18.57 57.68 -32.16
N ILE A 310 18.92 57.37 -30.91
CA ILE A 310 19.36 58.35 -29.91
C ILE A 310 20.75 57.95 -29.45
N GLY A 311 21.78 58.47 -30.13
CA GLY A 311 23.14 58.34 -29.62
C GLY A 311 24.26 58.45 -30.65
N GLY A 312 24.32 59.57 -31.38
CA GLY A 312 25.62 60.14 -31.67
C GLY A 312 26.21 60.70 -30.36
N LYS A 313 27.30 60.10 -29.90
CA LYS A 313 28.23 60.49 -28.81
C LYS A 313 27.91 60.04 -27.37
N THR A 314 28.43 58.82 -27.09
CA THR A 314 29.31 58.39 -25.98
C THR A 314 29.01 58.79 -24.53
N VAL A 315 28.65 57.79 -23.70
CA VAL A 315 29.31 57.53 -22.39
C VAL A 315 29.44 56.01 -22.19
N CYS A 316 30.60 55.64 -21.68
CA CYS A 316 31.13 54.31 -21.47
C CYS A 316 30.38 53.50 -20.39
N SER A 317 30.16 52.21 -20.68
CA SER A 317 30.15 51.07 -19.76
C SER A 317 29.33 51.15 -18.46
N ARG A 318 28.16 50.50 -18.46
CA ARG A 318 27.76 49.46 -17.48
C ARG A 318 26.38 48.92 -17.85
N ILE A 319 26.31 47.64 -18.22
CA ILE A 319 25.32 46.60 -17.84
C ILE A 319 25.76 45.36 -18.64
N MET A 320 26.84 44.77 -18.18
CA MET A 320 27.16 43.36 -18.38
C MET A 320 27.28 42.81 -16.96
N ASN A 321 26.12 42.50 -16.38
CA ASN A 321 25.91 41.63 -15.19
C ASN A 321 24.56 41.95 -14.53
N GLN A 322 23.48 41.46 -15.10
CA GLN A 322 22.27 41.19 -14.31
C GLN A 322 21.47 39.99 -14.83
N PHE A 323 22.19 38.97 -15.32
CA PHE A 323 21.62 37.65 -15.62
C PHE A 323 22.35 36.50 -14.90
N ILE A 324 23.32 36.78 -14.01
CA ILE A 324 24.07 35.75 -13.27
C ILE A 324 23.76 35.75 -11.76
N SER A 325 22.81 36.54 -11.25
CA SER A 325 22.48 36.56 -9.80
C SER A 325 21.04 36.20 -9.43
N LEU A 326 20.36 35.39 -10.23
CA LEU A 326 19.16 34.66 -9.74
C LEU A 326 19.38 33.15 -9.56
N ASN A 327 20.59 32.66 -9.84
CA ASN A 327 21.04 31.33 -9.44
C ASN A 327 22.14 31.40 -8.36
N TYR A 328 22.05 32.30 -7.37
CA TYR A 328 22.93 32.20 -6.20
C TYR A 328 22.51 33.01 -4.96
N ILE A 329 21.22 33.08 -4.59
CA ILE A 329 20.85 33.39 -3.18
C ILE A 329 19.66 32.49 -2.80
N ARG A 330 19.98 31.22 -2.58
CA ARG A 330 19.43 30.43 -1.48
C ARG A 330 20.62 29.80 -0.76
N SER A 331 21.45 30.67 -0.19
CA SER A 331 22.50 30.33 0.76
C SER A 331 22.76 31.57 1.59
N THR A 332 22.62 31.40 2.90
CA THR A 332 23.29 32.16 3.98
C THR A 332 22.88 33.62 4.19
N GLU A 333 21.83 33.82 4.99
CA GLU A 333 21.76 34.90 5.98
C GLU A 333 22.73 34.59 7.14
N GLY A 334 23.45 35.59 7.67
CA GLY A 334 24.15 35.49 8.95
C GLY A 334 25.44 36.28 9.12
N ASN A 335 25.29 37.61 9.22
CA ASN A 335 26.20 38.70 9.60
C ASN A 335 27.59 38.45 10.22
N ASP A 336 28.49 39.33 9.78
CA ASP A 336 29.82 39.71 10.29
C ASP A 336 29.85 40.19 11.76
N CYS A 337 30.98 39.91 12.41
CA CYS A 337 31.56 40.67 13.53
C CYS A 337 32.60 41.68 13.02
N VAL A 338 33.11 42.52 13.95
CA VAL A 338 34.29 43.44 13.93
C VAL A 338 33.84 44.93 14.00
N SER A 339 34.29 45.84 14.87
CA SER A 339 35.26 45.94 16.00
C SER A 339 35.08 47.34 16.65
N ARG A 340 35.08 47.51 17.99
CA ARG A 340 36.17 47.96 18.91
C ARG A 340 36.38 49.49 19.06
N LEU A 341 36.71 49.89 20.31
CA LEU A 341 37.17 51.18 20.88
C LEU A 341 36.03 52.02 21.52
N GLU A 342 36.11 52.55 22.75
CA GLU A 342 37.21 52.81 23.70
C GLU A 342 36.64 53.05 25.12
N GLU A 343 37.56 53.11 26.11
CA GLU A 343 37.45 53.28 27.59
C GLU A 343 37.32 52.04 28.48
#